data_AF-A0A832W3A4-F1
#
_entry.id   AF-A0A832W3A4-F1
#
_cell.length_a   1.000
_cell.length_b   1.000
_cell.length_c   1.000
_cell.angle_alpha   90.00
_cell.angle_beta   90.00
_cell.angle_gamma   90.00
#
_symmetry.space_group_name_H-M   'P 1'
#
loop_
_entity.id
_entity.type
_entity.pdbx_description
1 polymer ?
#
loop_
_entity_poly.entity_id
_entity_poly.type
_entity_poly.pdbx_seq_one_letter_code
_entity_poly.pdbx_strand_id
1 'polypeptide(L)'
;MKIGVIVHGPRIIDSGCAEKIISILKEYGEVTCRLGGTMGRTAVIDARLENLINIEDKLLPSQSIKLLSKDNDVLFLLNYGKSNVTGHTFGYKVLNNAGKDINLIQIERPSEDDGVIIQWNDFDNNDLLNIMSERLSLKIISSDEATDLVRSLTGFDTRGNVVKRKVAGVSPGENIMMNGIIIGKVTDENLTIISENNNITKMIGGQIKEHGIEKLGSVDLTRAIIKTGLLRTTKNIKPRSIKHRPNKELIAVFLNHAAEDIYKYNTADVLVSIGDDTTLLSSDILYRFNIPIIGITDGDLDKVVLKGFKLDESLIIQLQSGYDDIIGNLIHEKIFKNEESMKIESIEQVKEQILEVVDNSGLKYKIVDKQL
;
A
#
# COMPACT_ATOMS: atom_id res chain seq x y z
N MET A 1 -5.25 31.30 6.68
CA MET A 1 -4.82 30.05 7.33
C MET A 1 -4.17 29.18 6.28
N LYS A 2 -3.03 28.56 6.60
CA LYS A 2 -2.39 27.54 5.78
C LYS A 2 -2.77 26.16 6.32
N ILE A 3 -3.33 25.32 5.47
CA ILE A 3 -3.91 24.04 5.83
C ILE A 3 -3.15 22.93 5.10
N GLY A 4 -2.52 22.04 5.85
CA GLY A 4 -1.91 20.84 5.29
C GLY A 4 -2.90 19.68 5.32
N VAL A 5 -3.04 18.92 4.23
CA VAL A 5 -3.92 17.75 4.17
C VAL A 5 -3.11 16.51 3.81
N ILE A 6 -3.17 15.51 4.68
CA ILE A 6 -2.56 14.20 4.49
C ILE A 6 -3.68 13.22 4.15
N VAL A 7 -3.69 12.73 2.92
CA VAL A 7 -4.67 11.74 2.45
C VAL A 7 -4.07 10.35 2.60
N HIS A 8 -4.72 9.44 3.32
CA HIS A 8 -4.23 8.07 3.53
C HIS A 8 -5.22 7.00 3.05
N GLY A 9 -4.68 6.04 2.30
CA GLY A 9 -5.39 4.88 1.79
C GLY A 9 -6.28 5.19 0.57
N PRO A 10 -6.63 4.17 -0.23
CA PRO A 10 -7.43 4.39 -1.44
C PRO A 10 -8.91 4.67 -1.13
N ARG A 11 -9.48 4.12 -0.04
CA ARG A 11 -10.93 4.18 0.20
C ARG A 11 -11.46 5.61 0.39
N ILE A 12 -10.70 6.49 1.04
CA ILE A 12 -11.08 7.91 1.22
C ILE A 12 -11.13 8.68 -0.11
N ILE A 13 -10.35 8.24 -1.10
CA ILE A 13 -10.32 8.81 -2.45
C ILE A 13 -11.41 8.19 -3.31
N ASP A 14 -11.50 6.87 -3.31
CA ASP A 14 -12.47 6.10 -4.09
C ASP A 14 -13.93 6.44 -3.72
N SER A 15 -14.18 6.85 -2.47
CA SER A 15 -15.51 7.29 -2.01
C SER A 15 -15.85 8.73 -2.41
N GLY A 16 -14.91 9.50 -2.96
CA GLY A 16 -15.06 10.93 -3.25
C GLY A 16 -14.96 11.84 -2.01
N CYS A 17 -14.79 11.27 -0.81
CA CYS A 17 -14.72 12.04 0.43
C CYS A 17 -13.51 12.97 0.48
N ALA A 18 -12.34 12.50 0.01
CA ALA A 18 -11.11 13.29 0.01
C ALA A 18 -11.30 14.60 -0.77
N GLU A 19 -11.82 14.52 -1.99
CA GLU A 19 -12.08 15.70 -2.83
C GLU A 19 -13.09 16.65 -2.19
N LYS A 20 -14.21 16.11 -1.68
CA LYS A 20 -15.24 16.89 -0.97
C LYS A 20 -14.64 17.66 0.23
N ILE A 21 -13.87 16.98 1.07
CA ILE A 21 -13.28 17.56 2.27
C ILE A 21 -12.24 18.63 1.89
N ILE A 22 -11.36 18.33 0.92
CA ILE A 22 -10.37 19.31 0.43
C ILE A 22 -11.06 20.54 -0.13
N SER A 23 -12.18 20.39 -0.85
CA SER A 23 -12.96 21.51 -1.37
C SER A 23 -13.51 22.40 -0.24
N ILE A 24 -14.04 21.79 0.83
CA ILE A 24 -14.51 22.55 2.00
C ILE A 24 -13.36 23.32 2.64
N LEU A 25 -12.21 22.66 2.87
CA LEU A 25 -11.06 23.30 3.51
C LEU A 25 -10.51 24.50 2.73
N LYS A 26 -10.59 24.47 1.39
CA LYS A 26 -10.19 25.60 0.53
C LYS A 26 -11.03 26.87 0.75
N GLU A 27 -12.24 26.75 1.30
CA GLU A 27 -13.05 27.92 1.67
C GLU A 27 -12.46 28.67 2.88
N TYR A 28 -11.57 28.04 3.66
CA TYR A 28 -11.05 28.56 4.93
C TYR A 28 -9.54 28.85 4.90
N GLY A 29 -8.85 28.52 3.82
CA GLY A 29 -7.40 28.73 3.74
C GLY A 29 -6.73 28.22 2.48
N GLU A 30 -5.42 28.46 2.42
CA GLU A 30 -4.55 27.89 1.40
C GLU A 30 -4.30 26.41 1.74
N VAL A 31 -4.64 25.51 0.83
CA VAL A 31 -4.59 24.06 1.08
C VAL A 31 -3.44 23.41 0.32
N THR A 32 -2.54 22.74 1.05
CA THR A 32 -1.50 21.87 0.48
C THR A 32 -1.81 20.42 0.79
N CYS A 33 -2.03 19.58 -0.22
CA CYS A 33 -2.36 18.18 -0.04
C CYS A 33 -1.21 17.25 -0.46
N ARG A 34 -0.98 16.19 0.33
CA ARG A 34 -0.07 15.11 -0.02
C ARG A 34 -0.68 13.75 0.35
N LEU A 35 -0.36 12.74 -0.44
CA LEU A 35 -0.72 11.36 -0.14
C LEU A 35 0.29 10.67 0.78
N GLY A 36 -0.20 9.84 1.71
CA GLY A 36 0.58 8.80 2.38
C GLY A 36 0.21 7.39 1.90
N GLY A 37 1.17 6.66 1.33
CA GLY A 37 1.06 5.23 0.99
C GLY A 37 0.83 4.89 -0.49
N THR A 38 1.18 3.65 -0.88
CA THR A 38 1.28 3.20 -2.29
C THR A 38 -0.06 3.12 -3.03
N MET A 39 -1.05 2.37 -2.52
CA MET A 39 -2.32 2.17 -3.23
C MET A 39 -3.21 3.41 -3.27
N GLY A 40 -2.97 4.38 -2.38
CA GLY A 40 -3.61 5.69 -2.49
C GLY A 40 -3.25 6.38 -3.81
N ARG A 41 -2.04 6.18 -4.35
CA ARG A 41 -1.62 6.80 -5.62
C ARG A 41 -2.45 6.28 -6.78
N THR A 42 -2.75 4.98 -6.78
CA THR A 42 -3.63 4.36 -7.78
C THR A 42 -5.00 5.02 -7.75
N ALA A 43 -5.55 5.24 -6.55
CA ALA A 43 -6.84 5.90 -6.39
C ALA A 43 -6.81 7.37 -6.82
N VAL A 44 -5.75 8.12 -6.49
CA VAL A 44 -5.57 9.50 -6.97
C VAL A 44 -5.55 9.55 -8.51
N ILE A 45 -4.80 8.67 -9.15
CA ILE A 45 -4.69 8.60 -10.62
C ILE A 45 -6.03 8.26 -11.26
N ASP A 46 -6.71 7.24 -10.73
CA ASP A 46 -8.04 6.82 -11.21
C ASP A 46 -9.06 7.96 -11.08
N ALA A 47 -8.99 8.74 -9.99
CA ALA A 47 -9.85 9.89 -9.71
C ALA A 47 -9.43 11.20 -10.39
N ARG A 48 -8.28 11.24 -11.09
CA ARG A 48 -7.70 12.44 -11.73
C ARG A 48 -7.37 13.58 -10.76
N LEU A 49 -6.94 13.23 -9.55
CA LEU A 49 -6.67 14.17 -8.47
C LEU A 49 -5.18 14.53 -8.33
N GLU A 50 -4.32 14.23 -9.31
CA GLU A 50 -2.87 14.49 -9.22
C GLU A 50 -2.56 16.00 -9.10
N ASN A 51 -3.38 16.87 -9.70
CA ASN A 51 -3.27 18.32 -9.56
C ASN A 51 -3.72 18.83 -8.19
N LEU A 52 -4.45 18.01 -7.44
CA LEU A 52 -4.99 18.34 -6.13
C LEU A 52 -4.16 17.75 -5.00
N ILE A 53 -3.68 16.52 -5.15
CA ILE A 53 -2.98 15.73 -4.13
C ILE A 53 -1.62 15.35 -4.68
N ASN A 54 -0.54 15.84 -4.06
CA ASN A 54 0.82 15.47 -4.43
C ASN A 54 1.06 13.97 -4.15
N ILE A 55 1.50 13.25 -5.19
CA ILE A 55 1.82 11.81 -5.17
C ILE A 55 3.26 11.50 -5.60
N GLU A 56 4.11 12.51 -5.78
CA GLU A 56 5.48 12.36 -6.30
C GLU A 56 6.38 11.58 -5.33
N ASP A 57 6.27 11.89 -4.03
CA ASP A 57 7.12 11.28 -3.02
C ASP A 57 6.54 9.98 -2.45
N LYS A 58 7.39 9.00 -2.12
CA LYS A 58 7.03 7.82 -1.32
C LYS A 58 7.19 8.12 0.17
N LEU A 59 6.24 8.86 0.74
CA LEU A 59 6.25 9.18 2.18
C LEU A 59 5.23 8.34 2.96
N LEU A 60 5.66 7.93 4.15
CA LEU A 60 4.77 7.45 5.20
C LEU A 60 3.92 8.61 5.73
N PRO A 61 2.71 8.36 6.24
CA PRO A 61 1.86 9.42 6.80
C PRO A 61 2.55 10.27 7.87
N SER A 62 3.34 9.67 8.76
CA SER A 62 4.10 10.41 9.78
C SER A 62 5.21 11.29 9.20
N GLN A 63 5.80 10.91 8.06
CA GLN A 63 6.76 11.74 7.35
C GLN A 63 6.07 12.89 6.63
N SER A 64 4.92 12.65 6.00
CA SER A 64 4.09 13.69 5.38
C SER A 64 3.64 14.73 6.41
N ILE A 65 3.25 14.30 7.61
CA ILE A 65 2.90 15.20 8.72
C ILE A 65 4.09 16.07 9.13
N LYS A 66 5.26 15.46 9.40
CA LYS A 66 6.48 16.21 9.76
C LYS A 66 6.92 17.24 8.72
N LEU A 67 6.67 16.93 7.45
CA LEU A 67 7.02 17.82 6.35
C LEU A 67 6.04 18.99 6.27
N LEU A 68 4.73 18.71 6.30
CA LEU A 68 3.69 19.75 6.20
C LEU A 68 3.58 20.61 7.47
N SER A 69 3.93 20.09 8.64
CA SER A 69 3.84 20.83 9.92
C SER A 69 4.77 22.05 9.98
N LYS A 70 5.74 22.16 9.07
CA LYS A 70 6.68 23.30 9.03
C LYS A 70 6.06 24.56 8.43
N ASP A 71 5.12 24.38 7.50
CA ASP A 71 4.60 25.45 6.65
C ASP A 71 3.10 25.66 6.81
N ASN A 72 2.42 24.92 7.68
CA ASN A 72 0.97 24.95 7.85
C ASN A 72 0.56 25.19 9.32
N ASP A 73 -0.52 25.94 9.50
CA ASP A 73 -1.07 26.31 10.82
C ASP A 73 -1.83 25.14 11.45
N VAL A 74 -2.46 24.31 10.62
CA VAL A 74 -3.25 23.14 11.01
C VAL A 74 -3.12 22.05 9.96
N LEU A 75 -3.09 20.79 10.40
CA LEU A 75 -3.03 19.61 9.55
C LEU A 75 -4.31 18.78 9.66
N PHE A 76 -4.79 18.28 8.53
CA PHE A 76 -5.88 17.31 8.43
C PHE A 76 -5.36 15.96 7.97
N LEU A 77 -5.55 14.92 8.77
CA LEU A 77 -5.33 13.53 8.40
C LEU A 77 -6.65 12.92 7.94
N LEU A 78 -6.80 12.68 6.64
CA LEU A 78 -7.97 12.06 6.07
C LEU A 78 -7.74 10.55 5.95
N ASN A 79 -8.56 9.77 6.65
CA ASN A 79 -8.44 8.31 6.63
C ASN A 79 -9.81 7.63 6.61
N TYR A 80 -9.82 6.41 6.07
CA TYR A 80 -11.01 5.59 5.97
C TYR A 80 -10.64 4.15 6.37
N GLY A 81 -10.52 3.93 7.67
CA GLY A 81 -10.21 2.64 8.27
C GLY A 81 -11.27 1.58 7.98
N LYS A 82 -10.92 0.32 8.25
CA LYS A 82 -11.86 -0.82 8.18
C LYS A 82 -12.92 -0.72 9.28
N SER A 83 -12.52 -0.19 10.43
CA SER A 83 -13.32 0.08 11.62
C SER A 83 -12.80 1.33 12.35
N ASN A 84 -13.59 1.88 13.27
CA ASN A 84 -13.14 2.94 14.19
C ASN A 84 -11.84 2.55 14.93
N VAL A 85 -11.70 1.30 15.40
CA VAL A 85 -10.50 0.78 16.07
C VAL A 85 -9.27 0.91 15.16
N THR A 86 -9.37 0.52 13.88
CA THR A 86 -8.25 0.64 12.95
C THR A 86 -7.90 2.10 12.65
N GLY A 87 -8.91 2.96 12.50
CA GLY A 87 -8.76 4.38 12.22
C GLY A 87 -8.10 5.15 13.35
N HIS A 88 -8.59 4.93 14.58
CA HIS A 88 -8.04 5.56 15.78
C HIS A 88 -6.62 5.05 16.07
N THR A 89 -6.37 3.75 15.89
CA THR A 89 -5.03 3.17 16.04
C THR A 89 -4.04 3.79 15.04
N PHE A 90 -4.49 4.03 13.81
CA PHE A 90 -3.69 4.66 12.78
C PHE A 90 -3.29 6.08 13.18
N GLY A 91 -4.25 6.93 13.54
CA GLY A 91 -3.99 8.29 14.02
C GLY A 91 -3.05 8.32 15.23
N TYR A 92 -3.35 7.51 16.25
CA TYR A 92 -2.55 7.37 17.46
C TYR A 92 -1.08 7.02 17.16
N LYS A 93 -0.84 6.03 16.29
CA LYS A 93 0.51 5.63 15.89
C LYS A 93 1.23 6.69 15.06
N VAL A 94 0.51 7.29 14.11
CA VAL A 94 1.07 8.26 13.19
C VAL A 94 1.52 9.52 13.94
N LEU A 95 0.72 10.03 14.87
CA LEU A 95 1.08 11.17 15.71
C LEU A 95 2.27 10.86 16.61
N ASN A 96 2.28 9.71 17.30
CA ASN A 96 3.40 9.30 18.15
C ASN A 96 4.73 9.21 17.38
N ASN A 97 4.69 8.90 16.08
CA ASN A 97 5.87 8.88 15.21
C ASN A 97 6.22 10.26 14.60
N ALA A 98 5.24 11.14 14.46
CA ALA A 98 5.38 12.47 13.87
C ALA A 98 5.88 13.52 14.90
N GLY A 99 5.38 13.46 16.13
CA GLY A 99 5.59 14.46 17.18
C GLY A 99 4.25 14.92 17.75
N LYS A 100 4.14 15.03 19.07
CA LYS A 100 2.87 15.33 19.76
C LYS A 100 2.47 16.80 19.72
N ASP A 101 3.42 17.70 19.46
CA ASP A 101 3.20 19.15 19.45
C ASP A 101 2.63 19.66 18.11
N ILE A 102 2.17 18.76 17.25
CA ILE A 102 1.67 19.09 15.92
C ILE A 102 0.15 19.29 15.97
N ASN A 103 -0.32 20.45 15.49
CA ASN A 103 -1.76 20.74 15.34
C ASN A 103 -2.38 19.85 14.25
N LEU A 104 -2.88 18.69 14.67
CA LEU A 104 -3.45 17.63 13.85
C LEU A 104 -4.92 17.36 14.18
N ILE A 105 -5.75 17.41 13.15
CA ILE A 105 -7.16 16.98 13.14
C ILE A 105 -7.25 15.75 12.25
N GLN A 106 -7.88 14.67 12.71
CA GLN A 106 -8.18 13.52 11.87
C GLN A 106 -9.67 13.52 11.50
N ILE A 107 -9.96 13.27 10.22
CA ILE A 107 -11.31 12.95 9.77
C ILE A 107 -11.30 11.47 9.42
N GLU A 108 -12.00 10.68 10.24
CA GLU A 108 -12.04 9.23 10.15
C GLU A 108 -13.41 8.77 9.63
N ARG A 109 -13.39 7.98 8.54
CA ARG A 109 -14.58 7.33 7.96
C ARG A 109 -15.78 8.29 7.77
N PRO A 110 -15.60 9.42 7.05
CA PRO A 110 -16.59 10.51 6.96
C PRO A 110 -17.90 10.17 6.21
N SER A 111 -18.16 8.90 5.90
CA SER A 111 -19.38 8.44 5.23
C SER A 111 -19.90 7.13 5.83
N GLU A 112 -19.53 6.88 7.08
CA GLU A 112 -20.00 5.75 7.87
C GLU A 112 -20.69 6.29 9.12
N ASP A 113 -21.65 5.55 9.67
CA ASP A 113 -22.42 5.97 10.83
C ASP A 113 -21.56 6.19 12.08
N ASP A 114 -20.40 5.53 12.14
CA ASP A 114 -19.40 5.67 13.20
C ASP A 114 -18.21 6.59 12.82
N GLY A 115 -18.39 7.41 11.78
CA GLY A 115 -17.43 8.43 11.35
C GLY A 115 -17.27 9.55 12.39
N VAL A 116 -16.04 10.02 12.56
CA VAL A 116 -15.70 11.03 13.58
C VAL A 116 -14.64 12.02 13.12
N ILE A 117 -14.61 13.17 13.78
CA ILE A 117 -13.51 14.13 13.77
C ILE A 117 -12.77 14.01 15.09
N ILE A 118 -11.44 13.83 15.04
CA ILE A 118 -10.60 13.66 16.21
C ILE A 118 -9.61 14.81 16.27
N GLN A 119 -9.70 15.64 17.32
CA GLN A 119 -8.64 16.60 17.64
C GLN A 119 -7.57 15.87 18.47
N TRP A 120 -6.36 15.76 17.94
CA TRP A 120 -5.30 14.95 18.57
C TRP A 120 -4.46 15.70 19.63
N ASN A 121 -4.75 16.97 19.88
CA ASN A 121 -3.98 17.89 20.73
C ASN A 121 -4.90 18.99 21.29
N ASP A 122 -4.37 19.84 22.17
CA ASP A 122 -5.14 20.89 22.83
C ASP A 122 -5.13 22.25 22.10
N PHE A 123 -4.77 22.29 20.81
CA PHE A 123 -4.83 23.54 20.04
C PHE A 123 -6.29 23.99 19.85
N ASP A 124 -6.54 25.28 20.00
CA ASP A 124 -7.87 25.87 19.81
C ASP A 124 -8.23 25.91 18.33
N ASN A 125 -9.01 24.92 17.90
CA ASN A 125 -9.57 24.82 16.55
C ASN A 125 -11.11 24.79 16.60
N ASN A 126 -11.74 25.30 17.67
CA ASN A 126 -13.17 25.11 17.92
C ASN A 126 -14.07 25.55 16.75
N ASP A 127 -13.82 26.73 16.18
CA ASP A 127 -14.60 27.24 15.04
C ASP A 127 -14.49 26.32 13.82
N LEU A 128 -13.26 25.90 13.48
CA LEU A 128 -13.01 25.01 12.35
C LEU A 128 -13.60 23.63 12.58
N LEU A 129 -13.48 23.07 13.79
CA LEU A 129 -14.07 21.78 14.16
C LEU A 129 -15.59 21.81 14.05
N ASN A 130 -16.26 22.84 14.57
CA ASN A 130 -17.71 23.00 14.52
C ASN A 130 -18.21 23.09 13.07
N ILE A 131 -17.53 23.88 12.23
CA ILE A 131 -17.83 23.99 10.80
C ILE A 131 -17.70 22.62 10.12
N MET A 132 -16.58 21.92 10.35
CA MET A 132 -16.34 20.63 9.71
C MET A 132 -17.34 19.58 10.20
N SER A 133 -17.68 19.59 11.49
CA SER A 133 -18.71 18.73 12.09
C SER A 133 -20.06 18.93 11.44
N GLU A 134 -20.50 20.18 11.25
CA GLU A 134 -21.77 20.50 10.60
C GLU A 134 -21.77 20.09 9.12
N ARG A 135 -20.76 20.52 8.35
CA ARG A 135 -20.67 20.29 6.90
C ARG A 135 -20.52 18.81 6.54
N LEU A 136 -19.91 18.01 7.40
CA LEU A 136 -19.72 16.57 7.22
C LEU A 136 -20.74 15.73 8.00
N SER A 137 -21.51 16.34 8.90
CA SER A 137 -22.42 15.66 9.83
C SER A 137 -21.71 14.59 10.69
N LEU A 138 -20.55 14.95 11.25
CA LEU A 138 -19.69 14.05 12.04
C LEU A 138 -19.58 14.48 13.50
N LYS A 139 -19.54 13.52 14.42
CA LYS A 139 -19.25 13.78 15.84
C LYS A 139 -17.78 14.20 16.00
N ILE A 140 -17.53 15.20 16.85
CA ILE A 140 -16.18 15.52 17.32
C ILE A 140 -15.89 14.72 18.60
N ILE A 141 -14.73 14.08 18.67
CA ILE A 141 -14.24 13.37 19.88
C ILE A 141 -12.85 13.89 20.26
N SER A 142 -12.50 13.74 21.54
CA SER A 142 -11.18 14.13 22.04
C SER A 142 -10.10 13.07 21.72
N SER A 143 -8.84 13.49 21.81
CA SER A 143 -7.68 12.59 21.74
C SER A 143 -7.73 11.51 22.82
N ASP A 144 -8.24 11.83 24.01
CA ASP A 144 -8.34 10.89 25.13
C ASP A 144 -9.37 9.80 24.85
N GLU A 145 -10.57 10.16 24.36
CA GLU A 145 -11.59 9.19 23.94
C GLU A 145 -11.06 8.25 22.85
N ALA A 146 -10.34 8.81 21.86
CA ALA A 146 -9.73 8.01 20.80
C ALA A 146 -8.58 7.11 21.33
N THR A 147 -7.76 7.62 22.24
CA THR A 147 -6.61 6.89 22.81
C THR A 147 -7.05 5.76 23.73
N ASP A 148 -8.07 5.98 24.56
CA ASP A 148 -8.59 4.97 25.49
C ASP A 148 -9.12 3.74 24.76
N LEU A 149 -9.73 3.93 23.59
CA LEU A 149 -10.19 2.83 22.74
C LEU A 149 -9.06 1.90 22.27
N VAL A 150 -7.87 2.45 21.98
CA VAL A 150 -6.84 1.73 21.20
C VAL A 150 -5.57 1.41 21.97
N ARG A 151 -5.29 2.10 23.07
CA ARG A 151 -4.04 2.00 23.84
C ARG A 151 -3.72 0.57 24.29
N SER A 152 -4.71 -0.20 24.72
CA SER A 152 -4.52 -1.59 25.17
C SER A 152 -4.40 -2.62 24.04
N LEU A 153 -4.87 -2.23 22.84
CA LEU A 153 -4.95 -3.06 21.64
C LEU A 153 -3.68 -2.98 20.78
N THR A 154 -2.80 -2.01 21.06
CA THR A 154 -1.55 -1.82 20.34
C THR A 154 -0.35 -1.66 21.28
N GLY A 155 0.83 -1.43 20.69
CA GLY A 155 2.10 -1.32 21.41
C GLY A 155 2.98 -2.56 21.27
N PHE A 156 4.15 -2.49 21.90
CA PHE A 156 5.13 -3.58 21.93
C PHE A 156 5.77 -3.70 23.32
N ASP A 157 6.18 -4.91 23.67
CA ASP A 157 6.97 -5.24 24.85
C ASP A 157 8.31 -5.83 24.38
N THR A 158 9.41 -5.34 24.95
CA THR A 158 10.77 -5.78 24.62
C THR A 158 11.43 -6.36 25.85
N ARG A 159 11.86 -7.61 25.77
CA ARG A 159 12.60 -8.31 26.84
C ARG A 159 13.85 -8.95 26.27
N GLY A 160 15.00 -8.32 26.53
CA GLY A 160 16.25 -8.69 25.88
C GLY A 160 16.12 -8.59 24.36
N ASN A 161 16.35 -9.71 23.69
CA ASN A 161 16.33 -9.89 22.25
C ASN A 161 14.97 -10.37 21.71
N VAL A 162 13.94 -10.44 22.56
CA VAL A 162 12.56 -10.77 22.18
C VAL A 162 11.70 -9.51 22.14
N VAL A 163 10.98 -9.29 21.04
CA VAL A 163 9.98 -8.23 20.89
C VAL A 163 8.62 -8.87 20.63
N LYS A 164 7.60 -8.44 21.37
CA LYS A 164 6.20 -8.82 21.15
C LYS A 164 5.41 -7.59 20.75
N ARG A 165 4.74 -7.59 19.61
CA ARG A 165 3.98 -6.44 19.10
C ARG A 165 2.54 -6.80 18.80
N LYS A 166 1.61 -6.05 19.41
CA LYS A 166 0.18 -6.17 19.18
C LYS A 166 -0.25 -5.42 17.91
N VAL A 167 -1.14 -6.03 17.14
CA VAL A 167 -1.73 -5.46 15.93
C VAL A 167 -3.24 -5.32 16.17
N ALA A 168 -3.73 -4.07 16.19
CA ALA A 168 -5.13 -3.78 16.49
C ALA A 168 -6.00 -3.86 15.23
N GLY A 169 -7.28 -4.23 15.40
CA GLY A 169 -8.29 -4.20 14.34
C GLY A 169 -8.03 -5.18 13.20
N VAL A 170 -7.56 -6.38 13.55
CA VAL A 170 -7.39 -7.50 12.63
C VAL A 170 -8.68 -8.31 12.55
N SER A 171 -8.86 -9.06 11.46
CA SER A 171 -9.99 -9.98 11.32
C SER A 171 -9.53 -11.34 10.79
N PRO A 172 -10.11 -12.45 11.26
CA PRO A 172 -9.78 -13.78 10.75
C PRO A 172 -9.85 -13.85 9.23
N GLY A 173 -8.84 -14.50 8.63
CA GLY A 173 -8.71 -14.65 7.19
C GLY A 173 -8.01 -13.50 6.47
N GLU A 174 -7.69 -12.40 7.15
CA GLU A 174 -6.88 -11.33 6.56
C GLU A 174 -5.42 -11.75 6.39
N ASN A 175 -4.78 -11.35 5.29
CA ASN A 175 -3.33 -11.49 5.16
C ASN A 175 -2.61 -10.56 6.13
N ILE A 176 -1.44 -10.98 6.60
CA ILE A 176 -0.54 -10.18 7.43
C ILE A 176 0.62 -9.74 6.55
N MET A 177 0.71 -8.45 6.28
CA MET A 177 1.77 -7.86 5.48
C MET A 177 2.73 -7.07 6.36
N MET A 178 4.03 -7.37 6.25
CA MET A 178 5.10 -6.67 6.94
C MET A 178 6.10 -6.11 5.94
N ASN A 179 6.31 -4.79 5.98
CA ASN A 179 7.21 -4.08 5.06
C ASN A 179 6.98 -4.38 3.56
N GLY A 180 5.74 -4.71 3.19
CA GLY A 180 5.35 -5.04 1.81
C GLY A 180 5.34 -6.53 1.47
N ILE A 181 5.74 -7.41 2.39
CA ILE A 181 5.80 -8.87 2.18
C ILE A 181 4.68 -9.54 2.99
N ILE A 182 3.99 -10.50 2.39
CA ILE A 182 2.99 -11.33 3.07
C ILE A 182 3.71 -12.38 3.91
N ILE A 183 3.53 -12.31 5.22
CA ILE A 183 4.25 -13.17 6.19
C ILE A 183 3.35 -14.19 6.88
N GLY A 184 2.06 -14.17 6.56
CA GLY A 184 1.10 -15.03 7.22
C GLY A 184 -0.34 -14.57 7.07
N LYS A 185 -1.22 -15.21 7.84
CA LYS A 185 -2.66 -14.97 7.83
C LYS A 185 -3.19 -14.85 9.24
N VAL A 186 -4.12 -13.92 9.46
CA VAL A 186 -4.81 -13.75 10.73
C VAL A 186 -5.75 -14.93 10.94
N THR A 187 -5.71 -15.53 12.13
CA THR A 187 -6.57 -16.66 12.50
C THR A 187 -7.57 -16.32 13.60
N ASP A 188 -7.40 -15.18 14.26
CA ASP A 188 -8.19 -14.74 15.42
C ASP A 188 -8.42 -13.21 15.36
N GLU A 189 -9.30 -12.68 16.21
CA GLU A 189 -9.60 -11.24 16.32
C GLU A 189 -8.47 -10.46 17.01
N ASN A 190 -7.51 -11.16 17.64
CA ASN A 190 -6.36 -10.60 18.32
C ASN A 190 -5.06 -11.13 17.73
N LEU A 191 -4.18 -10.24 17.27
CA LEU A 191 -2.88 -10.63 16.71
C LEU A 191 -1.73 -10.05 17.54
N THR A 192 -0.80 -10.93 17.94
CA THR A 192 0.52 -10.54 18.46
C THR A 192 1.61 -11.23 17.67
N ILE A 193 2.49 -10.43 17.06
CA ILE A 193 3.68 -10.93 16.35
C ILE A 193 4.86 -10.92 17.32
N ILE A 194 5.67 -11.97 17.28
CA ILE A 194 6.82 -12.16 18.15
C ILE A 194 8.07 -12.32 17.28
N SER A 195 9.10 -11.53 17.58
CA SER A 195 10.42 -11.69 16.98
C SER A 195 11.47 -11.98 18.05
N GLU A 196 12.46 -12.80 17.69
CA GLU A 196 13.65 -13.06 18.49
C GLU A 196 14.89 -12.83 17.62
N ASN A 197 15.85 -12.04 18.11
CA ASN A 197 17.04 -11.63 17.33
C ASN A 197 16.67 -11.06 15.95
N ASN A 198 15.62 -10.23 15.90
CA ASN A 198 15.05 -9.64 14.67
C ASN A 198 14.48 -10.64 13.66
N ASN A 199 14.30 -11.92 14.01
CA ASN A 199 13.60 -12.88 13.15
C ASN A 199 12.20 -13.11 13.70
N ILE A 200 11.18 -13.14 12.84
CA ILE A 200 9.83 -13.48 13.27
C ILE A 200 9.80 -14.97 13.63
N THR A 201 9.53 -15.30 14.89
CA THR A 201 9.55 -16.68 15.38
C THR A 201 8.16 -17.22 15.69
N LYS A 202 7.18 -16.35 15.97
CA LYS A 202 5.83 -16.78 16.33
C LYS A 202 4.78 -15.70 16.08
N MET A 203 3.56 -16.14 15.81
CA MET A 203 2.35 -15.31 15.85
C MET A 203 1.34 -15.93 16.81
N ILE A 204 0.74 -15.12 17.67
CA ILE A 204 -0.44 -15.48 18.48
C ILE A 204 -1.65 -14.88 17.78
N GLY A 205 -2.64 -15.71 17.42
CA GLY A 205 -3.79 -15.30 16.60
C GLY A 205 -3.45 -15.08 15.12
N GLY A 206 -2.34 -15.65 14.65
CA GLY A 206 -1.97 -15.70 13.25
C GLY A 206 -1.18 -16.98 12.92
N GLN A 207 -1.17 -17.33 11.64
CA GLN A 207 -0.40 -18.43 11.07
C GLN A 207 0.72 -17.86 10.21
N ILE A 208 1.95 -18.34 10.41
CA ILE A 208 3.14 -17.94 9.63
C ILE A 208 3.06 -18.56 8.22
N LYS A 209 3.42 -17.77 7.21
CA LYS A 209 3.78 -18.25 5.86
C LYS A 209 5.30 -18.30 5.79
N GLU A 210 5.89 -19.50 5.89
CA GLU A 210 7.35 -19.69 6.03
C GLU A 210 8.13 -18.98 4.91
N HIS A 211 7.73 -19.21 3.66
CA HIS A 211 8.34 -18.56 2.51
C HIS A 211 8.27 -17.02 2.55
N GLY A 212 7.23 -16.47 3.18
CA GLY A 212 7.11 -15.04 3.44
C GLY A 212 8.11 -14.51 4.47
N ILE A 213 8.42 -15.31 5.49
CA ILE A 213 9.45 -14.99 6.49
C ILE A 213 10.85 -15.09 5.87
N GLU A 214 11.10 -16.10 5.05
CA GLU A 214 12.34 -16.25 4.28
C GLU A 214 12.59 -15.01 3.41
N LYS A 215 11.57 -14.56 2.66
CA LYS A 215 11.63 -13.35 1.83
C LYS A 215 11.79 -12.07 2.64
N LEU A 216 11.21 -11.99 3.84
CA LEU A 216 11.33 -10.82 4.71
C LEU A 216 12.72 -10.70 5.34
N GLY A 217 13.32 -11.81 5.76
CA GLY A 217 14.59 -11.84 6.49
C GLY A 217 14.53 -11.12 7.85
N SER A 218 15.68 -10.57 8.26
CA SER A 218 15.82 -9.88 9.56
C SER A 218 15.08 -8.54 9.57
N VAL A 219 14.26 -8.31 10.60
CA VAL A 219 13.41 -7.12 10.74
C VAL A 219 13.38 -6.62 12.19
N ASP A 220 13.49 -5.29 12.35
CA ASP A 220 13.15 -4.63 13.61
C ASP A 220 11.62 -4.54 13.74
N LEU A 221 11.04 -5.44 14.53
CA LEU A 221 9.60 -5.52 14.74
C LEU A 221 9.02 -4.25 15.38
N THR A 222 9.82 -3.45 16.10
CA THR A 222 9.34 -2.20 16.72
C THR A 222 9.04 -1.11 15.67
N ARG A 223 9.78 -1.14 14.55
CA ARG A 223 9.70 -0.15 13.47
C ARG A 223 8.97 -0.65 12.22
N ALA A 224 8.75 -1.96 12.12
CA ALA A 224 8.10 -2.57 10.97
C ALA A 224 6.73 -1.93 10.63
N ILE A 225 6.41 -1.82 9.36
CA ILE A 225 5.09 -1.40 8.90
C ILE A 225 4.25 -2.66 8.74
N ILE A 226 3.19 -2.77 9.55
CA ILE A 226 2.29 -3.92 9.54
C ILE A 226 0.93 -3.48 9.04
N LYS A 227 0.41 -4.19 8.05
CA LYS A 227 -0.95 -4.01 7.50
C LYS A 227 -1.65 -5.37 7.48
N THR A 228 -2.97 -5.35 7.63
CA THR A 228 -3.79 -6.56 7.45
C THR A 228 -4.94 -6.33 6.48
N GLY A 229 -5.29 -7.39 5.76
CA GLY A 229 -6.35 -7.37 4.75
C GLY A 229 -5.86 -6.85 3.40
N LEU A 230 -6.83 -6.51 2.53
CA LEU A 230 -6.55 -6.04 1.17
C LEU A 230 -6.08 -4.59 1.17
N LEU A 231 -5.15 -4.26 0.27
CA LEU A 231 -4.62 -2.91 0.12
C LEU A 231 -5.62 -1.95 -0.55
N ARG A 232 -6.54 -2.48 -1.35
CA ARG A 232 -7.66 -1.73 -1.97
C ARG A 232 -8.88 -2.65 -2.12
N THR A 233 -10.02 -2.21 -1.58
CA THR A 233 -11.25 -3.02 -1.43
C THR A 233 -12.43 -2.53 -2.26
N THR A 234 -12.25 -1.49 -3.08
CA THR A 234 -13.32 -0.90 -3.87
C THR A 234 -13.72 -1.82 -5.05
N LYS A 235 -15.00 -2.18 -5.16
CA LYS A 235 -15.49 -3.12 -6.20
C LYS A 235 -15.59 -2.50 -7.60
N ASN A 236 -16.06 -1.26 -7.68
CA ASN A 236 -16.44 -0.61 -8.94
C ASN A 236 -15.38 0.37 -9.47
N ILE A 237 -14.11 -0.04 -9.38
CA ILE A 237 -13.01 0.76 -9.90
C ILE A 237 -13.08 0.77 -11.43
N LYS A 238 -13.06 1.97 -12.01
CA LYS A 238 -12.79 2.21 -13.43
C LYS A 238 -11.34 2.70 -13.52
N PRO A 239 -10.38 1.83 -13.86
CA PRO A 239 -8.98 2.22 -13.92
C PRO A 239 -8.82 3.29 -15.01
N ARG A 240 -8.09 4.35 -14.70
CA ARG A 240 -7.73 5.33 -15.73
C ARG A 240 -6.72 4.68 -16.68
N SER A 241 -6.82 4.99 -17.97
CA SER A 241 -5.76 4.69 -18.95
C SER A 241 -5.06 6.00 -19.31
N ILE A 242 -3.77 6.09 -19.00
CA ILE A 242 -2.89 7.17 -19.40
C ILE A 242 -2.14 6.69 -20.65
N LYS A 243 -2.11 7.55 -21.68
CA LYS A 243 -1.42 7.22 -22.92
C LYS A 243 0.07 7.00 -22.64
N HIS A 244 0.56 5.78 -22.85
CA HIS A 244 1.98 5.48 -22.87
C HIS A 244 2.66 6.25 -24.00
N ARG A 245 3.85 6.77 -23.71
CA ARG A 245 4.73 7.35 -24.73
C ARG A 245 5.96 6.46 -24.76
N PRO A 246 6.09 5.59 -25.77
CA PRO A 246 7.23 4.70 -25.87
C PRO A 246 8.54 5.48 -25.84
N ASN A 247 9.56 4.87 -25.25
CA ASN A 247 10.91 5.42 -25.33
C ASN A 247 11.42 5.40 -26.78
N LYS A 248 12.45 6.22 -27.07
CA LYS A 248 13.10 6.19 -28.39
C LYS A 248 13.68 4.81 -28.71
N GLU A 249 14.18 4.13 -27.69
CA GLU A 249 14.59 2.73 -27.70
C GLU A 249 13.73 2.03 -26.65
N LEU A 250 13.10 0.91 -26.98
CA LEU A 250 12.21 0.23 -26.04
C LEU A 250 12.99 -0.35 -24.86
N ILE A 251 12.41 -0.27 -23.67
CA ILE A 251 13.04 -0.70 -22.41
C ILE A 251 12.18 -1.79 -21.74
N ALA A 252 12.78 -2.95 -21.50
CA ALA A 252 12.25 -3.96 -20.58
C ALA A 252 12.88 -3.78 -19.20
N VAL A 253 12.08 -3.97 -18.16
CA VAL A 253 12.52 -3.93 -16.76
C VAL A 253 12.25 -5.27 -16.10
N PHE A 254 13.16 -5.73 -15.25
CA PHE A 254 13.00 -6.93 -14.43
C PHE A 254 12.65 -6.56 -12.97
N LEU A 255 11.66 -7.26 -12.38
CA LEU A 255 11.24 -7.06 -11.00
C LEU A 255 10.98 -8.38 -10.28
N ASN A 256 11.77 -8.67 -9.24
CA ASN A 256 11.64 -9.91 -8.46
C ASN A 256 10.84 -9.74 -7.14
N HIS A 257 10.62 -8.50 -6.69
CA HIS A 257 10.08 -8.27 -5.34
C HIS A 257 8.99 -7.18 -5.30
N ALA A 258 7.79 -7.56 -4.83
CA ALA A 258 6.63 -6.68 -4.68
C ALA A 258 6.83 -5.49 -3.71
N ALA A 259 7.87 -5.51 -2.87
CA ALA A 259 8.13 -4.46 -1.87
C ALA A 259 8.64 -3.14 -2.48
N GLU A 260 9.07 -3.17 -3.74
CA GLU A 260 9.58 -1.99 -4.44
C GLU A 260 8.50 -0.96 -4.81
N ASP A 261 8.93 0.26 -5.14
CA ASP A 261 8.01 1.27 -5.66
C ASP A 261 7.73 1.05 -7.15
N ILE A 262 6.70 0.28 -7.47
CA ILE A 262 6.30 -0.05 -8.86
C ILE A 262 6.09 1.18 -9.74
N TYR A 263 5.71 2.33 -9.15
CA TYR A 263 5.50 3.57 -9.91
C TYR A 263 6.77 4.10 -10.58
N LYS A 264 7.97 3.69 -10.13
CA LYS A 264 9.24 4.07 -10.76
C LYS A 264 9.39 3.52 -12.18
N TYR A 265 8.57 2.54 -12.54
CA TYR A 265 8.57 1.89 -13.85
C TYR A 265 7.48 2.41 -14.81
N ASN A 266 6.87 3.56 -14.49
CA ASN A 266 5.81 4.16 -15.33
C ASN A 266 6.28 4.68 -16.69
N THR A 267 7.58 4.59 -16.99
CA THR A 267 8.17 4.89 -18.30
C THR A 267 8.73 3.65 -19.00
N ALA A 268 8.65 2.46 -18.40
CA ALA A 268 9.09 1.22 -19.07
C ALA A 268 8.17 0.89 -20.25
N ASP A 269 8.65 0.08 -21.20
CA ASP A 269 7.83 -0.40 -22.31
C ASP A 269 7.24 -1.79 -22.04
N VAL A 270 7.89 -2.57 -21.17
CA VAL A 270 7.37 -3.83 -20.62
C VAL A 270 8.02 -4.12 -19.27
N LEU A 271 7.28 -4.73 -18.34
CA LEU A 271 7.82 -5.22 -17.07
C LEU A 271 7.79 -6.75 -17.03
N VAL A 272 8.93 -7.37 -16.74
CA VAL A 272 9.03 -8.80 -16.41
C VAL A 272 8.99 -8.94 -14.90
N SER A 273 7.95 -9.59 -14.36
CA SER A 273 7.75 -9.71 -12.90
C SER A 273 7.81 -11.16 -12.45
N ILE A 274 8.45 -11.42 -11.31
CA ILE A 274 8.53 -12.75 -10.69
C ILE A 274 7.69 -12.78 -9.41
N GLY A 275 6.89 -13.84 -9.28
CA GLY A 275 6.00 -14.09 -8.15
C GLY A 275 4.57 -13.61 -8.38
N ASP A 276 3.62 -14.34 -7.79
CA ASP A 276 2.19 -14.13 -7.95
C ASP A 276 1.74 -12.72 -7.51
N ASP A 277 2.08 -12.32 -6.28
CA ASP A 277 1.68 -11.01 -5.74
C ASP A 277 2.40 -9.83 -6.42
N THR A 278 3.70 -10.00 -6.74
CA THR A 278 4.47 -9.00 -7.49
C THR A 278 3.81 -8.74 -8.84
N THR A 279 3.45 -9.81 -9.55
CA THR A 279 2.82 -9.76 -10.86
C THR A 279 1.41 -9.17 -10.78
N LEU A 280 0.63 -9.53 -9.75
CA LEU A 280 -0.71 -8.99 -9.54
C LEU A 280 -0.66 -7.47 -9.26
N LEU A 281 0.22 -7.04 -8.36
CA LEU A 281 0.32 -5.63 -8.01
C LEU A 281 0.91 -4.81 -9.16
N SER A 282 1.89 -5.36 -9.87
CA SER A 282 2.52 -4.70 -11.01
C SER A 282 1.55 -4.55 -12.18
N SER A 283 0.80 -5.61 -12.53
CA SER A 283 -0.24 -5.51 -13.55
C SER A 283 -1.29 -4.48 -13.19
N ASP A 284 -1.81 -4.49 -11.96
CA ASP A 284 -2.81 -3.54 -11.50
C ASP A 284 -2.31 -2.09 -11.62
N ILE A 285 -1.12 -1.78 -11.08
CA ILE A 285 -0.60 -0.42 -11.10
C ILE A 285 -0.24 0.01 -12.53
N LEU A 286 0.51 -0.81 -13.27
CA LEU A 286 1.03 -0.47 -14.59
C LEU A 286 -0.02 -0.48 -15.70
N TYR A 287 -1.17 -1.11 -15.46
CA TYR A 287 -2.35 -0.94 -16.32
C TYR A 287 -2.69 0.54 -16.55
N ARG A 288 -2.53 1.40 -15.52
CA ARG A 288 -2.84 2.83 -15.63
C ARG A 288 -1.93 3.55 -16.62
N PHE A 289 -0.75 3.01 -16.87
CA PHE A 289 0.28 3.59 -17.73
C PHE A 289 0.33 2.92 -19.10
N ASN A 290 -0.60 1.99 -19.40
CA ASN A 290 -0.60 1.17 -20.61
C ASN A 290 0.72 0.40 -20.83
N ILE A 291 1.31 -0.10 -19.74
CA ILE A 291 2.54 -0.91 -19.79
C ILE A 291 2.18 -2.38 -19.55
N PRO A 292 2.40 -3.28 -20.52
CA PRO A 292 2.14 -4.69 -20.36
C PRO A 292 3.15 -5.35 -19.42
N ILE A 293 2.71 -6.46 -18.80
CA ILE A 293 3.58 -7.28 -17.96
C ILE A 293 3.84 -8.66 -18.60
N ILE A 294 5.01 -9.22 -18.33
CA ILE A 294 5.34 -10.63 -18.54
C ILE A 294 5.58 -11.23 -17.15
N GLY A 295 4.57 -11.89 -16.60
CA GLY A 295 4.61 -12.46 -15.25
C GLY A 295 5.08 -13.90 -15.23
N ILE A 296 5.99 -14.25 -14.34
CA ILE A 296 6.37 -15.62 -14.00
C ILE A 296 5.84 -15.93 -12.61
N THR A 297 4.95 -16.91 -12.51
CA THR A 297 4.22 -17.23 -11.28
C THR A 297 4.20 -18.72 -11.03
N ASP A 298 3.86 -19.14 -9.82
CA ASP A 298 3.78 -20.55 -9.45
C ASP A 298 2.37 -20.96 -8.97
N GLY A 299 1.47 -19.97 -8.78
CA GLY A 299 0.09 -20.16 -8.39
C GLY A 299 -0.19 -19.97 -6.88
N ASP A 300 0.76 -19.45 -6.11
CA ASP A 300 0.65 -19.24 -4.66
C ASP A 300 0.01 -17.89 -4.24
N LEU A 301 -0.83 -17.32 -5.09
CA LEU A 301 -1.42 -15.99 -4.92
C LEU A 301 -2.11 -15.73 -3.56
N ASP A 302 -1.59 -14.77 -2.78
CA ASP A 302 -2.16 -14.38 -1.49
C ASP A 302 -3.33 -13.39 -1.64
N LYS A 303 -3.50 -12.78 -2.82
CA LYS A 303 -4.53 -11.78 -3.15
C LYS A 303 -4.42 -10.53 -2.27
N VAL A 304 -3.66 -9.54 -2.74
CA VAL A 304 -3.43 -8.26 -2.04
C VAL A 304 -4.39 -7.14 -2.42
N VAL A 305 -5.16 -7.29 -3.49
CA VAL A 305 -6.20 -6.35 -3.95
C VAL A 305 -7.50 -7.10 -4.24
N LEU A 306 -8.64 -6.41 -4.15
CA LEU A 306 -9.93 -7.05 -4.42
C LEU A 306 -10.11 -7.40 -5.90
N LYS A 307 -9.63 -6.52 -6.79
CA LYS A 307 -9.70 -6.65 -8.24
C LYS A 307 -8.37 -6.16 -8.83
N GLY A 308 -7.70 -7.03 -9.60
CA GLY A 308 -6.54 -6.67 -10.42
C GLY A 308 -6.98 -6.28 -11.83
N PHE A 309 -6.10 -5.56 -12.53
CA PHE A 309 -6.28 -5.20 -13.93
C PHE A 309 -5.05 -5.61 -14.72
N LYS A 310 -5.25 -6.10 -15.93
CA LYS A 310 -4.20 -6.59 -16.82
C LYS A 310 -4.50 -6.09 -18.23
N LEU A 311 -3.47 -5.69 -18.98
CA LEU A 311 -3.60 -5.39 -20.41
C LEU A 311 -3.68 -6.68 -21.21
N ASP A 312 -4.34 -6.65 -22.36
CA ASP A 312 -4.52 -7.85 -23.20
C ASP A 312 -3.18 -8.33 -23.76
N GLU A 313 -2.24 -7.41 -24.01
CA GLU A 313 -0.88 -7.69 -24.49
C GLU A 313 0.03 -8.31 -23.43
N SER A 314 -0.42 -8.37 -22.16
CA SER A 314 0.33 -8.96 -21.06
C SER A 314 0.29 -10.48 -21.09
N LEU A 315 1.44 -11.10 -20.82
CA LEU A 315 1.61 -12.54 -20.74
C LEU A 315 1.83 -12.95 -19.27
N ILE A 316 1.15 -14.00 -18.81
CA ILE A 316 1.40 -14.56 -17.47
C ILE A 316 1.63 -16.06 -17.63
N ILE A 317 2.82 -16.50 -17.27
CA ILE A 317 3.30 -17.88 -17.34
C ILE A 317 3.26 -18.45 -15.93
N GLN A 318 2.28 -19.33 -15.69
CA GLN A 318 2.18 -20.04 -14.42
C GLN A 318 2.87 -21.40 -14.52
N LEU A 319 3.97 -21.53 -13.76
CA LEU A 319 4.77 -22.72 -13.57
C LEU A 319 4.16 -23.64 -12.51
N GLN A 320 4.85 -24.75 -12.23
CA GLN A 320 4.58 -25.57 -11.05
C GLN A 320 5.00 -24.82 -9.78
N SER A 321 4.35 -25.14 -8.65
CA SER A 321 4.65 -24.50 -7.36
C SER A 321 6.13 -24.59 -6.99
N GLY A 322 6.71 -23.48 -6.55
CA GLY A 322 8.09 -23.31 -6.12
C GLY A 322 9.12 -23.05 -7.23
N TYR A 323 8.69 -22.85 -8.49
CA TYR A 323 9.61 -22.70 -9.62
C TYR A 323 9.72 -21.27 -10.18
N ASP A 324 8.86 -20.34 -9.76
CA ASP A 324 8.92 -18.94 -10.18
C ASP A 324 10.25 -18.27 -9.83
N ASP A 325 10.74 -18.44 -8.60
CA ASP A 325 12.03 -17.88 -8.16
C ASP A 325 13.20 -18.52 -8.95
N ILE A 326 13.13 -19.82 -9.24
CA ILE A 326 14.19 -20.56 -9.98
C ILE A 326 14.26 -20.08 -11.43
N ILE A 327 13.13 -20.06 -12.13
CA ILE A 327 13.05 -19.62 -13.52
C ILE A 327 13.28 -18.11 -13.62
N GLY A 328 12.79 -17.33 -12.66
CA GLY A 328 13.04 -15.90 -12.57
C GLY A 328 14.53 -15.59 -12.51
N ASN A 329 15.30 -16.32 -11.69
CA ASN A 329 16.76 -16.17 -11.64
C ASN A 329 17.42 -16.52 -12.98
N LEU A 330 16.98 -17.58 -13.66
CA LEU A 330 17.50 -17.93 -14.99
C LEU A 330 17.20 -16.87 -16.05
N ILE A 331 16.01 -16.28 -16.02
CA ILE A 331 15.63 -15.16 -16.89
C ILE A 331 16.50 -13.94 -16.60
N HIS A 332 16.70 -13.60 -15.32
CA HIS A 332 17.53 -12.47 -14.92
C HIS A 332 18.97 -12.64 -15.41
N GLU A 333 19.55 -13.83 -15.26
CA GLU A 333 20.91 -14.12 -15.69
C GLU A 333 21.04 -14.14 -17.22
N LYS A 334 20.19 -14.88 -17.93
CA LYS A 334 20.36 -15.14 -19.37
C LYS A 334 19.89 -14.02 -20.27
N ILE A 335 18.77 -13.37 -19.91
CA ILE A 335 18.10 -12.37 -20.74
C ILE A 335 18.55 -10.97 -20.29
N PHE A 336 18.41 -10.69 -18.99
CA PHE A 336 18.74 -9.38 -18.43
C PHE A 336 20.21 -9.22 -18.02
N LYS A 337 21.02 -10.29 -18.08
CA LYS A 337 22.46 -10.26 -17.69
C LYS A 337 22.70 -9.74 -16.26
N ASN A 338 21.76 -10.02 -15.37
CA ASN A 338 21.72 -9.53 -13.99
C ASN A 338 21.53 -8.01 -13.84
N GLU A 339 21.01 -7.33 -14.86
CA GLU A 339 20.68 -5.90 -14.81
C GLU A 339 19.17 -5.70 -14.55
N GLU A 340 18.81 -4.59 -13.88
CA GLU A 340 17.40 -4.25 -13.62
C GLU A 340 16.61 -3.90 -14.90
N SER A 341 17.31 -3.58 -15.99
CA SER A 341 16.68 -3.19 -17.25
C SER A 341 17.57 -3.50 -18.45
N MET A 342 16.93 -3.65 -19.62
CA MET A 342 17.62 -3.84 -20.89
C MET A 342 16.88 -3.12 -22.02
N LYS A 343 17.63 -2.78 -23.07
CA LYS A 343 17.05 -2.32 -24.33
C LYS A 343 16.55 -3.52 -25.14
N ILE A 344 15.42 -3.35 -25.81
CA ILE A 344 14.77 -4.41 -26.59
C ILE A 344 14.39 -3.91 -27.98
N GLU A 345 14.35 -4.81 -28.96
CA GLU A 345 13.87 -4.47 -30.31
C GLU A 345 12.34 -4.48 -30.36
N SER A 346 11.71 -5.42 -29.65
CA SER A 346 10.27 -5.52 -29.51
C SER A 346 9.87 -6.27 -28.23
N ILE A 347 8.63 -6.06 -27.79
CA ILE A 347 8.06 -6.80 -26.64
C ILE A 347 7.90 -8.29 -26.97
N GLU A 348 7.55 -8.63 -28.22
CA GLU A 348 7.37 -10.03 -28.64
C GLU A 348 8.68 -10.81 -28.60
N GLN A 349 9.81 -10.19 -28.98
CA GLN A 349 11.13 -10.81 -28.83
C GLN A 349 11.42 -11.22 -27.38
N VAL A 350 11.06 -10.37 -26.40
CA VAL A 350 11.26 -10.68 -24.98
C VAL A 350 10.37 -11.84 -24.54
N LYS A 351 9.12 -11.88 -25.00
CA LYS A 351 8.19 -12.99 -24.72
C LYS A 351 8.76 -14.31 -25.27
N GLU A 352 9.23 -14.32 -26.51
CA GLU A 352 9.83 -15.49 -27.15
C GLU A 352 11.07 -15.99 -26.39
N GLN A 353 11.99 -15.09 -26.02
CA GLN A 353 13.18 -15.44 -25.24
C GLN A 353 12.83 -16.03 -23.88
N ILE A 354 11.83 -15.45 -23.19
CA ILE A 354 11.36 -15.96 -21.90
C ILE A 354 10.73 -17.34 -22.06
N LEU A 355 9.87 -17.53 -23.07
CA LEU A 355 9.26 -18.84 -23.35
C LEU A 355 10.33 -19.89 -23.68
N GLU A 356 11.36 -19.55 -24.44
CA GLU A 356 12.48 -20.45 -24.72
C GLU A 356 13.23 -20.85 -23.42
N VAL A 357 13.43 -19.93 -22.47
CA VAL A 357 14.02 -20.27 -21.16
C VAL A 357 13.14 -21.25 -20.39
N VAL A 358 11.82 -21.05 -20.40
CA VAL A 358 10.85 -21.92 -19.72
C VAL A 358 10.76 -23.29 -20.40
N ASP A 359 10.69 -23.34 -21.72
CA ASP A 359 10.62 -24.59 -22.50
C ASP A 359 11.89 -25.42 -22.29
N ASN A 360 13.07 -24.78 -22.32
CA ASN A 360 14.35 -25.44 -22.10
C ASN A 360 14.54 -25.95 -20.66
N SER A 361 13.76 -25.46 -19.69
CA SER A 361 13.80 -25.99 -18.32
C SER A 361 13.07 -27.32 -18.18
N GLY A 362 12.28 -27.74 -19.20
CA GLY A 362 11.49 -28.97 -19.19
C GLY A 362 10.31 -28.95 -18.21
N LEU A 363 9.97 -27.78 -17.66
CA LEU A 363 8.86 -27.63 -16.73
C LEU A 363 7.53 -27.52 -17.48
N LYS A 364 6.47 -28.06 -16.87
CA LYS A 364 5.12 -27.79 -17.34
C LYS A 364 4.68 -26.42 -16.88
N TYR A 365 4.07 -25.66 -17.78
CA TYR A 365 3.44 -24.38 -17.48
C TYR A 365 2.12 -24.23 -18.22
N LYS A 366 1.37 -23.21 -17.84
CA LYS A 366 0.18 -22.75 -18.56
C LYS A 366 0.22 -21.23 -18.67
N ILE A 367 -0.38 -20.70 -19.74
CA ILE A 367 -0.64 -19.27 -19.86
C ILE A 367 -1.97 -18.99 -19.16
N VAL A 368 -2.00 -17.98 -18.29
CA VAL A 368 -3.21 -17.57 -17.58
C VAL A 368 -3.70 -16.19 -18.03
N ASP A 369 -4.96 -16.11 -18.40
CA ASP A 369 -5.58 -14.86 -18.86
C ASP A 369 -5.79 -13.86 -17.73
N LYS A 370 -6.03 -14.37 -16.51
CA LYS A 370 -6.28 -13.58 -15.30
C LYS A 370 -5.61 -14.23 -14.09
N GLN A 371 -5.00 -13.39 -13.26
CA GLN A 371 -4.54 -13.78 -11.92
C GLN A 371 -5.65 -13.72 -10.87
N LEU A 372 -6.69 -12.90 -11.06
CA LEU A 372 -7.82 -12.74 -10.14
C LEU A 372 -9.19 -12.77 -10.83
#